data_AF-A0A350CNH3-F1
#
_entry.id   AF-A0A350CNH3-F1
#
_cell.length_a   1.000
_cell.length_b   1.000
_cell.length_c   1.000
_cell.angle_alpha   90.00
_cell.angle_beta   90.00
_cell.angle_gamma   90.00
#
_symmetry.space_group_name_H-M   'P 1'
#
loop_
_entity.id
_entity.type
_entity.pdbx_description
1 polymer ?
#
loop_
_entity_poly.entity_id
_entity_poly.type
_entity_poly.pdbx_seq_one_letter_code
_entity_poly.pdbx_strand_id
1 'polypeptide(L)'
;MWTGALVFMVPSLILTTQVGIGLASFLFLFTALWKFGAGRAALARHWHEVRWVVLAFLFNFVLVLAYFLLRPEQPLNTLEKPLRMFCAVTATMAVLLARPPRQALWWGAILGAIGAMFFIGHQRVVLQMERPGGFMNAITFGDIALTLSMVALVAALEFRRAGRSVLWPLVGGLAGILALVMTGTRGGWIALAL
;
A
#
# COMPACT_ATOMS: atom_id res chain seq x y z
N MET A 1 -15.05 8.98 12.05
CA MET A 1 -15.21 9.70 10.77
C MET A 1 -13.86 9.94 10.07
N TRP A 2 -12.88 10.57 10.71
CA TRP A 2 -11.55 10.85 10.12
C TRP A 2 -10.73 9.62 9.69
N THR A 3 -10.85 8.49 10.39
CA THR A 3 -10.08 7.27 10.10
C THR A 3 -10.52 6.51 8.85
N GLY A 4 -11.79 6.64 8.45
CA GLY A 4 -12.30 6.04 7.21
C GLY A 4 -11.75 6.74 5.96
N ALA A 5 -11.56 8.06 6.04
CA ALA A 5 -10.95 8.83 4.95
C ALA A 5 -9.47 8.48 4.74
N LEU A 6 -8.71 8.26 5.82
CA LEU A 6 -7.30 7.84 5.73
C LEU A 6 -7.15 6.45 5.09
N VAL A 7 -8.03 5.50 5.43
CA VAL A 7 -8.00 4.15 4.87
C VAL A 7 -8.51 4.09 3.42
N PHE A 8 -9.36 5.04 3.01
CA PHE A 8 -9.73 5.26 1.62
C PHE A 8 -8.62 5.97 0.83
N MET A 9 -7.92 6.93 1.45
CA MET A 9 -6.84 7.69 0.84
C MET A 9 -5.60 6.84 0.57
N VAL A 10 -5.27 5.89 1.45
CA VAL A 10 -4.04 5.10 1.28
C VAL A 10 -4.03 4.33 -0.04
N PRO A 11 -5.00 3.46 -0.36
CA PRO A 11 -5.00 2.73 -1.63
C PRO A 11 -5.18 3.63 -2.86
N SER A 12 -5.96 4.72 -2.71
CA SER A 12 -6.24 5.65 -3.81
C SER A 12 -5.05 6.56 -4.16
N LEU A 13 -4.20 6.89 -3.19
CA LEU A 13 -3.04 7.76 -3.36
C LEU A 13 -1.72 7.01 -3.54
N ILE A 14 -1.65 5.72 -3.16
CA ILE A 14 -0.39 4.95 -3.16
C ILE A 14 0.29 4.90 -4.53
N LEU A 15 -0.51 4.91 -5.61
CA LEU A 15 -0.03 4.84 -6.98
C LEU A 15 -0.08 6.17 -7.73
N THR A 16 -0.91 7.12 -7.28
CA THR A 16 -1.18 8.36 -8.00
C THR A 16 -0.30 9.52 -7.53
N THR A 17 0.29 9.46 -6.33
CA THR A 17 1.16 10.55 -5.84
C THR A 17 2.38 10.05 -5.07
N GLN A 18 3.56 10.50 -5.48
CA GLN A 18 4.85 10.29 -4.80
C GLN A 18 4.84 10.83 -3.35
N VAL A 19 4.02 11.85 -3.09
CA VAL A 19 3.81 12.48 -1.77
C VAL A 19 2.80 11.69 -0.91
N GLY A 20 1.91 10.89 -1.51
CA GLY A 20 0.83 10.19 -0.81
C GLY A 20 1.32 9.16 0.20
N ILE A 21 2.39 8.42 -0.13
CA ILE A 21 3.02 7.46 0.80
C ILE A 21 3.69 8.20 1.96
N GLY A 22 4.36 9.33 1.69
CA GLY A 22 5.01 10.16 2.70
C GLY A 22 4.01 10.78 3.67
N LEU A 23 2.98 11.45 3.14
CA LEU A 23 1.90 12.05 3.93
C LEU A 23 1.11 11.01 4.71
N ALA A 24 0.78 9.86 4.11
CA ALA A 24 0.12 8.78 4.82
C ALA A 24 1.00 8.26 5.97
N SER A 25 2.29 8.05 5.73
CA SER A 25 3.24 7.61 6.75
C SER A 25 3.37 8.64 7.89
N PHE A 26 3.42 9.93 7.57
CA PHE A 26 3.43 11.01 8.56
C PHE A 26 2.13 11.08 9.36
N LEU A 27 0.97 10.93 8.72
CA LEU A 27 -0.33 10.90 9.40
C LEU A 27 -0.48 9.65 10.28
N PHE A 28 0.06 8.50 9.86
CA PHE A 28 0.12 7.29 10.70
C PHE A 28 1.04 7.48 11.90
N LEU A 29 2.21 8.09 11.71
CA LEU A 29 3.11 8.42 12.81
C LEU A 29 2.44 9.39 13.79
N PHE A 30 1.80 10.44 13.28
CA PHE A 30 1.10 11.44 14.09
C PHE A 30 -0.06 10.84 14.87
N THR A 31 -0.88 9.99 14.24
CA THR A 31 -1.98 9.29 14.92
C THR A 31 -1.49 8.27 15.94
N ALA A 32 -0.37 7.59 15.67
CA ALA A 32 0.26 6.68 16.63
C ALA A 32 0.87 7.41 17.83
N LEU A 33 1.49 8.58 17.63
CA LEU A 33 1.98 9.43 18.72
C LEU A 33 0.83 10.00 19.54
N TRP A 34 -0.23 10.49 18.89
CA TRP A 34 -1.41 11.07 19.55
C TRP A 34 -2.21 10.02 20.34
N LYS A 35 -2.29 8.78 19.86
CA LYS A 35 -3.06 7.69 20.48
C LYS A 35 -2.17 6.58 21.03
N PHE A 36 -0.94 6.89 21.46
CA PHE A 36 0.07 5.88 21.83
C PHE A 36 -0.41 4.88 22.90
N GLY A 37 -1.10 5.36 23.94
CA GLY A 37 -1.62 4.50 25.01
C GLY A 37 -2.70 3.52 24.54
N ALA A 38 -3.65 3.98 23.73
CA ALA A 38 -4.73 3.15 23.18
C ALA A 38 -4.22 2.20 22.08
N GLY A 39 -3.27 2.68 21.25
CA GLY A 39 -2.61 1.88 20.22
C GLY A 39 -1.80 0.74 20.83
N ARG A 40 -1.06 0.99 21.91
CA ARG A 40 -0.32 -0.04 22.65
C ARG A 40 -1.24 -1.12 23.20
N ALA A 41 -2.38 -0.73 23.78
CA ALA A 41 -3.36 -1.68 24.30
C ALA A 41 -3.97 -2.54 23.20
N ALA A 42 -4.24 -1.96 22.03
CA ALA A 42 -4.74 -2.70 20.86
C ALA A 42 -3.69 -3.66 20.27
N LEU A 43 -2.42 -3.24 20.23
CA LEU A 43 -1.31 -4.08 19.76
C LEU A 43 -1.03 -5.23 20.74
N ALA A 44 -1.07 -4.96 22.06
CA ALA A 44 -0.92 -5.99 23.08
C ALA A 44 -2.00 -7.08 22.96
N ARG A 45 -3.22 -6.69 22.58
CA ARG A 45 -4.33 -7.63 22.37
C ARG A 45 -4.14 -8.56 21.17
N HIS A 46 -3.50 -8.09 20.09
CA HIS A 46 -3.22 -8.90 18.88
C HIS A 46 -1.74 -9.29 18.78
N TRP A 47 -0.99 -9.21 19.87
CA TRP A 47 0.46 -9.40 19.87
C TRP A 47 0.86 -10.77 19.30
N HIS A 48 0.09 -11.81 19.60
CA HIS A 48 0.38 -13.17 19.12
C HIS A 48 0.37 -13.27 17.57
N GLU A 49 -0.47 -12.48 16.91
CA GLU A 49 -0.60 -12.44 15.44
C GLU A 49 0.48 -11.55 14.80
N VAL A 50 0.78 -10.40 15.42
CA VAL A 50 1.66 -9.38 14.81
C VAL A 50 3.14 -9.54 15.23
N ARG A 51 3.44 -10.27 16.31
CA ARG A 51 4.79 -10.40 16.89
C ARG A 51 5.86 -10.78 15.87
N TRP A 52 5.56 -11.70 14.97
CA TRP A 52 6.53 -12.18 13.98
C TRP A 52 6.88 -11.10 12.95
N VAL A 53 5.89 -10.30 12.54
CA VAL A 53 6.09 -9.17 11.64
C VAL A 53 6.90 -8.07 12.33
N VAL A 54 6.56 -7.74 13.58
CA VAL A 54 7.30 -6.73 14.37
C VAL A 54 8.74 -7.18 14.60
N LEU A 55 8.95 -8.45 14.99
CA LEU A 55 10.27 -9.01 15.21
C LEU A 55 11.09 -9.04 13.92
N ALA A 56 10.50 -9.41 12.78
CA ALA A 56 11.21 -9.39 11.50
C ALA A 56 11.64 -7.97 11.11
N PHE A 57 10.78 -6.97 11.30
CA PHE A 57 11.11 -5.57 11.00
C PHE A 57 12.14 -5.00 11.97
N LEU A 58 12.03 -5.33 13.26
CA LEU A 58 13.01 -4.93 14.27
C LEU A 58 14.36 -5.58 13.99
N PHE A 59 14.38 -6.88 13.68
CA PHE A 59 15.59 -7.60 13.33
C PHE A 59 16.28 -7.00 12.10
N ASN A 60 15.51 -6.72 11.04
CA ASN A 60 16.03 -6.04 9.85
C ASN A 60 16.62 -4.66 10.18
N PHE A 61 15.92 -3.87 11.00
CA PHE A 61 16.40 -2.57 11.44
C PHE A 61 17.71 -2.67 12.24
N VAL A 62 17.79 -3.59 13.20
CA VAL A 62 18.98 -3.81 14.01
C VAL A 62 20.16 -4.28 13.16
N LEU A 63 19.93 -5.19 12.19
CA LEU A 63 20.98 -5.64 11.28
C LEU A 63 21.54 -4.49 10.43
N VAL A 64 20.67 -3.66 9.86
CA VAL A 64 21.11 -2.53 9.03
C VAL A 64 21.76 -1.44 9.88
N LEU A 65 21.28 -1.22 11.11
CA LEU A 65 21.93 -0.32 12.06
C LEU A 65 23.32 -0.82 12.46
N ALA A 66 23.48 -2.10 12.73
CA ALA A 66 24.78 -2.71 13.02
C ALA A 66 25.72 -2.59 11.81
N TYR A 67 25.23 -2.85 10.60
CA TYR A 67 25.99 -2.67 9.36
C TYR A 67 26.43 -1.21 9.15
N PHE A 68 25.55 -0.25 9.43
CA PHE A 68 25.85 1.18 9.36
C PHE A 68 26.92 1.60 10.38
N LEU A 69 26.80 1.15 11.64
CA LEU A 69 27.79 1.43 12.69
C LEU A 69 29.17 0.82 12.39
N LEU A 70 29.20 -0.33 11.71
CA LEU A 70 30.43 -1.01 11.30
C LEU A 70 31.08 -0.42 10.03
N ARG A 71 30.37 0.45 9.29
CA ARG A 71 30.88 1.11 8.06
C ARG A 71 30.57 2.61 8.07
N PRO A 72 31.49 3.45 8.59
CA PRO A 72 31.30 4.90 8.71
C PRO A 72 31.08 5.64 7.38
N GLU A 73 31.48 5.05 6.26
CA GLU A 73 31.37 5.60 4.89
C GLU A 73 29.93 5.58 4.32
N GLN A 74 28.98 4.99 5.05
CA GLN A 74 27.62 4.81 4.57
C GLN A 74 26.79 6.10 4.67
N PRO A 75 26.01 6.45 3.63
CA PRO A 75 25.10 7.57 3.72
C PRO A 75 23.94 7.26 4.67
N LEU A 76 23.43 8.28 5.38
CA LEU A 76 22.28 8.16 6.29
C LEU A 76 21.00 7.61 5.61
N ASN A 77 20.90 7.74 4.29
CA ASN A 77 19.80 7.21 3.49
C ASN A 77 19.71 5.66 3.53
N THR A 78 20.79 4.95 3.90
CA THR A 78 20.75 3.49 4.08
C THR A 78 19.77 3.10 5.20
N LEU A 79 19.60 3.94 6.22
CA LEU A 79 18.67 3.69 7.33
C LEU A 79 17.22 4.08 7.03
N GLU A 80 16.95 4.83 5.96
CA GLU A 80 15.59 5.30 5.68
C GLU A 80 14.61 4.15 5.41
N LYS A 81 15.02 3.15 4.62
CA LYS A 81 14.13 2.03 4.26
C LYS A 81 13.81 1.13 5.47
N PRO A 82 14.79 0.67 6.28
CA PRO A 82 14.52 -0.11 7.48
C PRO A 82 13.73 0.67 8.53
N LEU A 83 14.01 1.97 8.70
CA LEU A 83 13.27 2.81 9.63
C LEU A 83 11.81 2.95 9.21
N ARG A 84 11.52 3.17 7.91
CA ARG A 84 10.15 3.21 7.40
C ARG A 84 9.43 1.87 7.59
N MET A 85 10.11 0.75 7.37
CA MET A 85 9.56 -0.59 7.64
C MET A 85 9.20 -0.75 9.13
N PHE A 86 10.09 -0.36 10.04
CA PHE A 86 9.80 -0.40 11.47
C PHE A 86 8.64 0.52 11.86
N CYS A 87 8.61 1.75 11.32
CA CYS A 87 7.51 2.68 11.50
C CYS A 87 6.18 2.17 10.92
N ALA A 88 6.17 1.23 9.96
CA ALA A 88 4.94 0.63 9.47
C ALA A 88 4.14 -0.10 10.57
N VAL A 89 4.79 -0.54 11.65
CA VAL A 89 4.11 -1.11 12.83
C VAL A 89 3.14 -0.09 13.45
N THR A 90 3.49 1.19 13.42
CA THR A 90 2.63 2.27 13.92
C THR A 90 1.38 2.45 13.04
N ALA A 91 1.51 2.25 11.73
CA ALA A 91 0.37 2.20 10.82
C ALA A 91 -0.55 1.01 11.12
N THR A 92 0.03 -0.18 11.41
CA THR A 92 -0.75 -1.34 11.86
C THR A 92 -1.52 -1.04 13.15
N MET A 93 -0.90 -0.38 14.13
CA MET A 93 -1.56 0.06 15.36
C MET A 93 -2.73 1.01 15.08
N ALA A 94 -2.53 1.99 14.20
CA ALA A 94 -3.57 2.94 13.82
C ALA A 94 -4.75 2.24 13.12
N VAL A 95 -4.49 1.29 12.23
CA VAL A 95 -5.53 0.49 11.55
C VAL A 95 -6.30 -0.38 12.54
N LEU A 96 -5.61 -1.06 13.46
CA LEU A 96 -6.22 -1.89 14.50
C LEU A 96 -7.10 -1.07 15.45
N LEU A 97 -6.69 0.15 15.77
CA LEU A 97 -7.46 1.08 16.61
C LEU A 97 -8.67 1.64 15.85
N ALA A 98 -8.49 1.95 14.58
CA ALA A 98 -9.50 2.59 13.74
C ALA A 98 -10.64 1.65 13.33
N ARG A 99 -10.38 0.33 13.25
CA ARG A 99 -11.31 -0.69 12.70
C ARG A 99 -12.11 -0.15 11.50
N PRO A 100 -11.43 0.23 10.41
CA PRO A 100 -12.08 0.91 9.30
C PRO A 100 -13.20 0.06 8.70
N PRO A 101 -14.29 0.69 8.22
CA PRO A 101 -15.35 -0.03 7.55
C PRO A 101 -14.80 -0.67 6.27
N ARG A 102 -15.09 -1.95 6.05
CA ARG A 102 -14.64 -2.73 4.88
C ARG A 102 -14.96 -2.04 3.54
N GLN A 103 -16.09 -1.32 3.49
CA GLN A 103 -16.51 -0.58 2.30
C GLN A 103 -15.52 0.53 1.90
N ALA A 104 -14.86 1.19 2.86
CA ALA A 104 -13.88 2.23 2.55
C ALA A 104 -12.62 1.67 1.89
N LEU A 105 -12.20 0.46 2.29
CA LEU A 105 -11.10 -0.27 1.66
C LEU A 105 -11.42 -0.62 0.20
N TRP A 106 -12.63 -1.11 -0.07
CA TRP A 106 -13.03 -1.49 -1.41
C TRP A 106 -13.10 -0.30 -2.35
N TRP A 107 -13.76 0.78 -1.93
CA TRP A 107 -13.84 1.99 -2.75
C TRP A 107 -12.47 2.63 -2.95
N GLY A 108 -11.59 2.59 -1.94
CA GLY A 108 -10.21 3.04 -2.06
C GLY A 108 -9.42 2.22 -3.09
N ALA A 109 -9.57 0.90 -3.08
CA ALA A 109 -8.89 0.01 -4.03
C ALA A 109 -9.38 0.21 -5.46
N ILE A 110 -10.69 0.34 -5.65
CA ILE A 110 -11.31 0.61 -6.96
C ILE A 110 -10.80 1.93 -7.53
N LEU A 111 -10.88 3.01 -6.74
CA LEU A 111 -10.45 4.33 -7.19
C LEU A 111 -8.93 4.38 -7.43
N GLY A 112 -8.15 3.70 -6.59
CA GLY A 112 -6.69 3.58 -6.77
C GLY A 112 -6.31 2.83 -8.04
N ALA A 113 -6.99 1.74 -8.36
CA ALA A 113 -6.74 0.99 -9.59
C ALA A 113 -7.13 1.78 -10.85
N ILE A 114 -8.26 2.49 -10.81
CA ILE A 114 -8.67 3.39 -11.90
C ILE A 114 -7.66 4.52 -12.07
N GLY A 115 -7.28 5.19 -10.98
CA GLY A 115 -6.28 6.26 -11.01
C GLY A 115 -4.93 5.79 -11.54
N ALA A 116 -4.50 4.59 -11.16
CA ALA A 116 -3.27 3.98 -11.66
C ALA A 116 -3.31 3.74 -13.16
N MET A 117 -4.44 3.28 -13.71
CA MET A 117 -4.62 3.08 -15.14
C MET A 117 -4.49 4.38 -15.92
N PHE A 118 -5.17 5.45 -15.49
CA PHE A 118 -5.08 6.76 -16.14
C PHE A 118 -3.67 7.34 -16.05
N PHE A 119 -3.02 7.22 -14.89
CA PHE A 119 -1.68 7.76 -14.66
C PHE A 119 -0.62 7.06 -15.53
N ILE A 120 -0.60 5.72 -15.50
CA ILE A 120 0.36 4.95 -16.29
C ILE A 120 0.05 5.01 -17.79
N GLY A 121 -1.24 5.07 -18.14
CA GLY A 121 -1.71 5.24 -19.52
C GLY A 121 -1.25 6.57 -20.11
N HIS A 122 -1.32 7.66 -19.34
CA HIS A 122 -0.77 8.95 -19.73
C HIS A 122 0.74 8.87 -19.97
N GLN A 123 1.50 8.22 -19.06
CA GLN A 123 2.94 8.06 -19.25
C GLN A 123 3.29 7.20 -20.47
N ARG A 124 2.53 6.14 -20.74
CA ARG A 124 2.80 5.25 -21.88
C ARG A 124 2.42 5.89 -23.21
N VAL A 125 1.24 6.49 -23.30
CA VAL A 125 0.67 6.98 -24.56
C VAL A 125 1.12 8.40 -24.88
N VAL A 126 1.12 9.30 -23.91
CA VAL A 126 1.46 10.72 -24.13
C VAL A 126 2.97 10.94 -24.03
N LEU A 127 3.62 10.38 -23.01
CA LEU A 127 5.07 10.54 -22.82
C LEU A 127 5.90 9.50 -23.57
N GLN A 128 5.26 8.58 -24.30
CA GLN A 128 5.90 7.54 -25.12
C GLN A 128 6.97 6.73 -24.36
N MET A 129 6.78 6.58 -23.04
CA MET A 129 7.71 5.81 -22.22
C MET A 129 7.54 4.32 -22.50
N GLU A 130 8.61 3.67 -22.94
CA GLU A 130 8.61 2.24 -23.25
C GLU A 130 8.26 1.38 -22.03
N ARG A 131 8.69 1.85 -20.85
CA ARG A 131 8.50 1.17 -19.56
C ARG A 131 8.10 2.15 -18.45
N PRO A 132 6.82 2.56 -18.42
CA PRO A 132 6.35 3.53 -17.44
C PRO A 132 6.34 2.90 -16.05
N GLY A 133 6.88 3.63 -15.07
CA GLY A 133 6.91 3.22 -13.66
C GLY A 133 6.16 4.16 -12.73
N GLY A 134 5.49 5.17 -13.28
CA GLY A 134 4.89 6.22 -12.49
C GLY A 134 5.99 7.05 -11.82
N PHE A 135 5.93 7.08 -10.49
CA PHE A 135 6.94 7.70 -9.62
C PHE A 135 7.90 6.69 -8.99
N MET A 136 7.78 5.41 -9.35
CA MET A 136 8.54 4.29 -8.79
C MET A 136 9.09 3.42 -9.92
N ASN A 137 9.68 2.28 -9.57
CA ASN A 137 10.05 1.27 -10.55
C ASN A 137 8.78 0.64 -11.16
N ALA A 138 8.83 0.37 -12.47
CA ALA A 138 7.73 -0.26 -13.21
C ALA A 138 7.24 -1.56 -12.57
N ILE A 139 8.17 -2.38 -12.05
CA ILE A 139 7.85 -3.63 -11.34
C ILE A 139 7.00 -3.37 -10.11
N THR A 140 7.47 -2.52 -9.20
CA THR A 140 6.77 -2.21 -7.95
C THR A 140 5.41 -1.56 -8.21
N PHE A 141 5.31 -0.70 -9.21
CA PHE A 141 4.03 -0.11 -9.62
C PHE A 141 3.06 -1.19 -10.11
N GLY A 142 3.52 -2.08 -10.98
CA GLY A 142 2.73 -3.19 -11.52
C GLY A 142 2.21 -4.11 -10.41
N ASP A 143 3.07 -4.51 -9.47
CA ASP A 143 2.71 -5.39 -8.35
C ASP A 143 1.62 -4.75 -7.46
N ILE A 144 1.74 -3.44 -7.20
CA ILE A 144 0.74 -2.71 -6.43
C ILE A 144 -0.57 -2.56 -7.22
N ALA A 145 -0.52 -2.31 -8.53
CA ALA A 145 -1.71 -2.23 -9.38
C ALA A 145 -2.46 -3.57 -9.43
N LEU A 146 -1.72 -4.68 -9.50
CA LEU A 146 -2.27 -6.03 -9.45
C LEU A 146 -2.93 -6.33 -8.10
N THR A 147 -2.28 -6.00 -7.00
CA THR A 147 -2.86 -6.20 -5.67
C THR A 147 -4.13 -5.37 -5.47
N LEU A 148 -4.16 -4.11 -5.93
CA LEU A 148 -5.39 -3.29 -5.90
C LEU A 148 -6.50 -3.90 -6.76
N SER A 149 -6.17 -4.43 -7.94
CA SER A 149 -7.12 -5.14 -8.80
C SER A 149 -7.71 -6.37 -8.10
N MET A 150 -6.88 -7.21 -7.50
CA MET A 150 -7.31 -8.39 -6.76
C MET A 150 -8.23 -8.00 -5.60
N VAL A 151 -7.90 -6.96 -4.85
CA VAL A 151 -8.75 -6.44 -3.77
C VAL A 151 -10.09 -5.93 -4.32
N ALA A 152 -10.10 -5.25 -5.46
CA ALA A 152 -11.33 -4.82 -6.13
C ALA A 152 -12.19 -6.02 -6.60
N LEU A 153 -11.57 -7.09 -7.09
CA LEU A 153 -12.29 -8.32 -7.46
C LEU A 153 -12.89 -9.04 -6.24
N VAL A 154 -12.18 -9.07 -5.12
CA VAL A 154 -12.73 -9.58 -3.85
C VAL A 154 -13.91 -8.72 -3.38
N ALA A 155 -13.81 -7.39 -3.49
CA ALA A 155 -14.91 -6.49 -3.21
C ALA A 155 -16.13 -6.75 -4.11
N ALA A 156 -15.91 -7.16 -5.36
CA ALA A 156 -16.95 -7.56 -6.30
C ALA A 156 -17.78 -8.74 -5.75
N LEU A 157 -17.12 -9.75 -5.17
CA LEU A 157 -17.79 -10.90 -4.55
C LEU A 157 -18.64 -10.48 -3.34
N GLU A 158 -18.15 -9.56 -2.53
CA GLU A 158 -18.88 -9.09 -1.35
C GLU A 158 -20.08 -8.20 -1.73
N PHE A 159 -19.94 -7.36 -2.75
CA PHE A 159 -21.05 -6.58 -3.31
C PHE A 159 -22.12 -7.48 -3.95
N ARG A 160 -21.72 -8.55 -4.63
CA ARG A 160 -22.65 -9.58 -5.14
C ARG A 160 -23.46 -10.21 -4.03
N ARG A 161 -22.80 -10.65 -2.96
CA ARG A 161 -23.48 -11.26 -1.79
C ARG A 161 -24.44 -10.29 -1.11
N ALA A 162 -24.14 -9.00 -1.15
CA ALA A 162 -24.97 -7.93 -0.59
C ALA A 162 -26.09 -7.43 -1.56
N GLY A 163 -26.25 -8.03 -2.75
CA GLY A 163 -27.25 -7.61 -3.74
C GLY A 163 -26.98 -6.23 -4.37
N ARG A 164 -25.74 -5.74 -4.30
CA ARG A 164 -25.32 -4.43 -4.84
C ARG A 164 -24.69 -4.56 -6.21
N SER A 165 -24.66 -3.45 -6.95
CA SER A 165 -24.02 -3.39 -8.27
C SER A 165 -22.53 -3.72 -8.18
N VAL A 166 -22.10 -4.68 -8.98
CA VAL A 166 -20.72 -5.19 -9.09
C VAL A 166 -19.89 -4.37 -10.08
N LEU A 167 -20.54 -3.47 -10.81
CA LEU A 167 -19.95 -2.75 -11.95
C LEU A 167 -18.67 -2.02 -11.54
N TRP A 168 -18.72 -1.27 -10.44
CA TRP A 168 -17.60 -0.48 -9.94
C TRP A 168 -16.38 -1.33 -9.53
N PRO A 169 -16.54 -2.38 -8.68
CA PRO A 169 -15.47 -3.32 -8.39
C PRO A 169 -14.84 -3.97 -9.62
N LEU A 170 -15.65 -4.31 -10.62
CA LEU A 170 -15.20 -4.99 -11.83
C LEU A 170 -14.41 -4.05 -12.74
N VAL A 171 -14.86 -2.79 -12.88
CA VAL A 171 -14.13 -1.72 -13.57
C VAL A 171 -12.79 -1.46 -12.87
N GLY A 172 -12.76 -1.37 -11.54
CA GLY A 172 -11.52 -1.22 -10.77
C GLY A 172 -10.56 -2.40 -10.97
N GLY A 173 -11.07 -3.62 -10.93
CA GLY A 173 -10.29 -4.83 -11.20
C GLY A 173 -9.65 -4.82 -12.58
N LEU A 174 -10.43 -4.56 -13.63
CA LEU A 174 -9.94 -4.48 -15.00
C LEU A 174 -8.92 -3.35 -15.17
N ALA A 175 -9.20 -2.17 -14.60
CA ALA A 175 -8.31 -1.02 -14.69
C ALA A 175 -6.93 -1.31 -14.09
N GLY A 176 -6.86 -1.97 -12.93
CA GLY A 176 -5.57 -2.35 -12.33
C GLY A 176 -4.79 -3.39 -13.14
N ILE A 177 -5.48 -4.34 -13.80
CA ILE A 177 -4.84 -5.32 -14.71
C ILE A 177 -4.30 -4.61 -15.95
N LEU A 178 -5.08 -3.71 -16.55
CA LEU A 178 -4.63 -2.89 -17.67
C LEU A 178 -3.43 -2.01 -17.29
N ALA A 179 -3.44 -1.43 -16.08
CA ALA A 179 -2.30 -0.68 -15.58
C ALA A 179 -1.03 -1.54 -15.45
N LEU A 180 -1.15 -2.76 -14.91
CA LEU A 180 -0.06 -3.73 -14.86
C LEU A 180 0.49 -4.05 -16.26
N VAL A 181 -0.39 -4.38 -17.21
CA VAL A 181 -0.02 -4.69 -18.59
C VAL A 181 0.77 -3.52 -19.22
N MET A 182 0.31 -2.29 -18.98
CA MET A 182 0.98 -1.08 -19.47
C MET A 182 2.37 -0.84 -18.85
N THR A 183 2.67 -1.36 -17.65
CA THR A 183 4.04 -1.27 -17.10
C THR A 183 5.05 -2.21 -17.78
N GLY A 184 4.58 -3.19 -18.57
CA GLY A 184 5.44 -4.14 -19.28
C GLY A 184 6.17 -5.14 -18.37
N THR A 185 5.69 -5.33 -17.14
CA THR A 185 6.31 -6.22 -16.14
C THR A 185 5.93 -7.67 -16.39
N ARG A 186 6.87 -8.47 -16.93
CA ARG A 186 6.66 -9.90 -17.23
C ARG A 186 6.19 -10.73 -16.03
N GLY A 187 6.61 -10.37 -14.81
CA GLY A 187 6.23 -11.08 -13.58
C GLY A 187 4.72 -11.04 -13.28
N GLY A 188 4.05 -9.93 -13.56
CA GLY A 188 2.61 -9.83 -13.31
C GLY A 188 1.75 -10.65 -14.27
N TRP A 189 2.24 -10.94 -15.48
CA TRP A 189 1.55 -11.84 -16.41
C TRP A 189 1.50 -13.27 -15.89
N ILE A 190 2.60 -13.73 -15.27
CA ILE A 190 2.67 -15.05 -14.66
C ILE A 190 1.70 -15.12 -13.48
N ALA A 191 1.66 -14.09 -12.64
CA ALA A 191 0.74 -14.02 -11.50
C ALA A 191 -0.75 -13.97 -11.90
N LEU A 192 -1.07 -13.56 -13.13
CA LEU A 192 -2.43 -13.55 -13.66
C LEU A 192 -2.82 -14.88 -14.32
N ALA A 193 -1.82 -15.66 -14.75
CA ALA A 193 -2.01 -16.97 -15.36
C ALA A 193 -2.03 -18.13 -14.34
N LEU A 194 -1.42 -17.93 -13.17
CA LEU A 194 -1.37 -18.90 -12.06
C LEU A 194 -2.64 -18.83 -11.21
#